data_AF-A0A842TPM4-F1
#
_entry.id   AF-A0A842TPM4-F1
#
_cell.length_a   1.000
_cell.length_b   1.000
_cell.length_c   1.000
_cell.angle_alpha   90.00
_cell.angle_beta   90.00
_cell.angle_gamma   90.00
#
_symmetry.space_group_name_H-M   'P 1'
#
loop_
_entity.id
_entity.type
_entity.pdbx_description
1 polymer ?
#
loop_
_entity_poly.entity_id
_entity_poly.type
_entity_poly.pdbx_seq_one_letter_code
_entity_poly.pdbx_strand_id
1 'polypeptide(L)'
;MGKTYTSRLPDEMAKDIEEIVEIEKLDRSSIIRRLLDKGINQWKEEYALKLYQNKKISLGKAAEICSLSIWEFLDKLAEKKIPLNYDVDDLLDDIKTIEDLDKK
;
A
#
# COMPACT_ATOMS: atom_id res chain seq x y z
N MET A 1 -7.56 17.78 -13.94
CA MET A 1 -7.82 18.97 -13.09
C MET A 1 -7.01 18.85 -11.83
N GLY A 2 -6.18 19.85 -11.49
CA GLY A 2 -5.39 19.86 -10.25
C GLY A 2 -6.06 20.70 -9.16
N LYS A 3 -5.82 20.36 -7.88
CA LYS A 3 -6.15 21.22 -6.73
C LYS A 3 -4.86 21.76 -6.13
N THR A 4 -4.86 23.02 -5.70
CA THR A 4 -3.69 23.65 -5.08
C THR A 4 -3.78 23.51 -3.56
N TYR A 5 -2.73 22.93 -2.97
CA TYR A 5 -2.51 22.91 -1.54
C TYR A 5 -1.25 23.72 -1.25
N THR A 6 -1.26 24.55 -0.21
CA THR A 6 -0.10 25.35 0.21
C THR A 6 0.32 24.92 1.60
N SER A 7 1.63 24.78 1.82
CA SER A 7 2.20 24.45 3.12
C SER A 7 3.58 25.11 3.24
N ARG A 8 3.98 25.45 4.46
CA ARG A 8 5.32 25.95 4.75
C ARG A 8 6.25 24.77 4.94
N LEU A 9 7.33 24.73 4.16
CA LEU A 9 8.38 23.71 4.29
C LEU A 9 9.52 24.24 5.19
N PRO A 10 10.12 23.40 6.03
CA PRO A 10 11.39 23.71 6.69
C PRO A 10 12.49 23.98 5.66
N ASP A 11 13.45 24.84 6.01
CA ASP A 11 14.53 25.25 5.11
C ASP A 11 15.37 24.06 4.60
N GLU A 12 15.64 23.08 5.46
CA GLU A 12 16.37 21.87 5.08
C GLU A 12 15.65 21.08 3.97
N MET A 13 14.33 20.88 4.12
CA MET A 13 13.53 20.18 3.11
C MET A 13 13.44 20.95 1.79
N ALA A 14 13.37 22.29 1.86
CA ALA A 14 13.38 23.12 0.67
C ALA A 14 14.72 22.99 -0.08
N LYS A 15 15.83 22.91 0.65
CA LYS A 15 17.16 22.70 0.08
C LYS A 15 17.28 21.35 -0.62
N ASP A 16 16.84 20.26 0.03
CA ASP A 16 16.86 18.92 -0.57
C ASP A 16 16.05 18.87 -1.89
N ILE A 17 14.90 19.56 -1.95
CA ILE A 17 14.10 19.65 -3.17
C ILE A 17 14.85 20.37 -4.29
N GLU A 18 15.57 21.46 -3.98
CA GLU A 18 16.38 22.16 -4.99
C GLU A 18 17.49 21.28 -5.55
N GLU A 19 18.19 20.55 -4.68
CA GLU A 19 19.25 19.63 -5.12
C GLU A 19 18.69 18.56 -6.09
N ILE A 20 17.51 18.02 -5.80
CA ILE A 20 16.84 17.05 -6.68
C ILE A 20 16.43 17.70 -8.02
N VAL A 21 15.94 18.94 -7.99
CA VAL A 21 15.59 19.70 -9.21
C VAL A 21 16.80 19.88 -10.12
N GLU A 22 17.96 20.22 -9.56
CA GLU A 22 19.21 20.38 -10.31
C GLU A 22 19.68 19.05 -10.93
N ILE A 23 19.62 17.96 -10.16
CA ILE A 23 20.05 16.63 -10.60
C ILE A 23 19.15 16.10 -11.73
N GLU A 24 17.83 16.21 -11.55
CA GLU A 24 16.87 15.60 -12.47
C GLU A 24 16.47 16.49 -13.63
N LYS A 25 16.80 17.80 -13.57
CA LYS A 25 16.48 18.79 -14.61
C LYS A 25 14.99 18.88 -14.92
N LEU A 26 14.15 18.70 -13.90
CA LEU A 26 12.70 18.87 -13.98
C LEU A 26 12.27 20.11 -13.20
N ASP A 27 11.11 20.67 -13.53
CA ASP A 27 10.60 21.80 -12.77
C ASP A 27 10.22 21.39 -11.33
N ARG A 28 10.29 22.37 -10.42
CA ARG A 28 10.00 22.19 -9.00
C ARG A 28 8.63 21.56 -8.73
N SER A 29 7.60 21.93 -9.49
CA SER A 29 6.25 21.40 -9.26
C SER A 29 6.16 19.93 -9.64
N SER A 30 6.86 19.51 -10.69
CA SER A 30 6.97 18.10 -11.09
C SER A 30 7.69 17.26 -10.04
N ILE A 31 8.82 17.75 -9.50
CA ILE A 31 9.56 17.05 -8.44
C ILE A 31 8.71 16.92 -7.17
N ILE A 32 8.13 18.02 -6.69
CA ILE A 32 7.27 18.01 -5.50
C ILE A 32 6.11 17.03 -5.69
N ARG A 33 5.41 17.08 -6.82
CA ARG A 33 4.27 16.20 -7.08
C ARG A 33 4.69 14.72 -7.05
N ARG A 34 5.82 14.38 -7.66
CA ARG A 34 6.31 13.01 -7.70
C ARG A 34 6.78 12.51 -6.33
N LEU A 35 7.44 13.36 -5.54
CA LEU A 35 7.80 13.04 -4.16
C LEU A 35 6.56 12.83 -3.29
N LEU A 36 5.55 13.69 -3.43
CA LEU A 36 4.27 13.54 -2.73
C LEU A 36 3.55 12.25 -3.14
N ASP A 37 3.51 11.92 -4.43
CA ASP A 37 2.89 10.69 -4.91
C ASP A 37 3.57 9.45 -4.32
N LYS A 38 4.91 9.41 -4.34
CA LYS A 38 5.69 8.35 -3.68
C LYS A 38 5.37 8.27 -2.19
N GLY A 39 5.36 9.40 -1.48
CA GLY A 39 5.06 9.44 -0.04
C GLY A 39 3.64 8.98 0.29
N ILE A 40 2.64 9.38 -0.51
CA ILE A 40 1.24 8.94 -0.33
C ILE A 40 1.11 7.44 -0.57
N ASN A 41 1.74 6.90 -1.61
CA ASN A 41 1.68 5.48 -1.91
C ASN A 41 2.38 4.64 -0.83
N GLN A 42 3.53 5.10 -0.33
CA GLN A 42 4.20 4.47 0.80
C GLN A 42 3.32 4.50 2.07
N TRP A 43 2.71 5.64 2.38
CA TRP A 43 1.82 5.75 3.54
C TRP A 43 0.61 4.81 3.43
N LYS A 44 -0.01 4.72 2.25
CA LYS A 44 -1.12 3.79 1.99
C LYS A 44 -0.70 2.33 2.19
N GLU A 45 0.48 1.95 1.69
CA GLU A 45 1.05 0.60 1.88
C GLU A 45 1.19 0.28 3.38
N GLU A 46 1.88 1.14 4.13
CA GLU A 46 2.09 0.96 5.57
C GLU A 46 0.75 0.88 6.34
N TYR A 47 -0.20 1.73 5.98
CA TYR A 47 -1.53 1.75 6.59
C TYR A 47 -2.33 0.47 6.31
N ALA A 48 -2.37 0.03 5.04
CA ALA A 48 -3.09 -1.17 4.64
C ALA A 48 -2.49 -2.42 5.29
N LEU A 49 -1.15 -2.54 5.30
CA LEU A 49 -0.44 -3.64 5.97
C LEU A 49 -0.79 -3.69 7.46
N LYS A 50 -0.75 -2.56 8.16
CA LYS A 50 -1.08 -2.49 9.59
C LYS A 50 -2.53 -2.90 9.87
N LEU A 51 -3.48 -2.47 9.05
CA LEU A 51 -4.89 -2.87 9.22
C LEU A 51 -5.08 -4.36 8.95
N TYR A 52 -4.44 -4.88 7.90
CA TYR A 52 -4.50 -6.30 7.55
C TYR A 52 -3.91 -7.16 8.68
N GLN A 53 -2.71 -6.84 9.18
CA GLN A 53 -2.08 -7.54 10.30
C GLN A 53 -2.95 -7.59 11.56
N ASN A 54 -3.69 -6.52 11.83
CA ASN A 54 -4.59 -6.45 12.99
C ASN A 54 -5.96 -7.11 12.74
N LYS A 55 -6.10 -7.89 11.66
CA LYS A 55 -7.34 -8.54 11.20
C LYS A 55 -8.53 -7.56 11.11
N LYS A 56 -8.28 -6.28 10.77
CA LYS A 56 -9.31 -5.23 10.67
C LYS A 56 -9.95 -5.12 9.29
N ILE A 57 -9.23 -5.56 8.26
CA ILE A 57 -9.68 -5.54 6.88
C ILE A 57 -9.28 -6.86 6.19
N SER A 58 -10.01 -7.22 5.13
CA SER A 58 -9.69 -8.37 4.29
C SER A 58 -8.48 -8.09 3.40
N LEU A 59 -7.88 -9.16 2.85
CA LEU A 59 -6.80 -9.07 1.86
C LEU A 59 -7.20 -8.20 0.66
N GLY A 60 -8.40 -8.43 0.11
CA GLY A 60 -8.93 -7.65 -1.02
C GLY A 60 -9.09 -6.17 -0.69
N LYS A 61 -9.54 -5.83 0.53
CA LYS A 61 -9.68 -4.43 0.93
C LYS A 61 -8.32 -3.76 1.11
N ALA A 62 -7.33 -4.49 1.60
CA ALA A 62 -5.97 -3.99 1.74
C ALA A 62 -5.33 -3.72 0.36
N ALA A 63 -5.51 -4.63 -0.60
CA ALA A 63 -5.09 -4.44 -1.99
C ALA A 63 -5.75 -3.21 -2.64
N GLU A 64 -7.07 -3.02 -2.42
CA GLU A 64 -7.81 -1.86 -2.91
C GLU A 64 -7.25 -0.52 -2.38
N ILE A 65 -6.92 -0.44 -1.08
CA ILE A 65 -6.33 0.77 -0.48
C ILE A 65 -5.00 1.12 -1.16
N CYS A 66 -4.18 0.12 -1.46
CA CYS A 66 -2.91 0.30 -2.15
C CYS A 66 -3.06 0.51 -3.66
N SER A 67 -4.29 0.39 -4.22
CA SER A 67 -4.53 0.38 -5.67
C SER A 67 -3.72 -0.72 -6.39
N LEU A 68 -3.58 -1.87 -5.72
CA LEU A 68 -2.90 -3.05 -6.22
C LEU A 68 -3.91 -4.16 -6.50
N SER A 69 -3.51 -5.11 -7.34
CA SER A 69 -4.17 -6.41 -7.38
C SER A 69 -3.93 -7.18 -6.08
N ILE A 70 -4.76 -8.20 -5.84
CA ILE A 70 -4.57 -9.11 -4.69
C ILE A 70 -3.19 -9.77 -4.74
N TRP A 71 -2.73 -10.18 -5.93
CA TRP A 71 -1.43 -10.83 -6.12
C TRP A 71 -0.27 -9.90 -5.76
N GLU A 72 -0.28 -8.66 -6.23
CA GLU A 72 0.76 -7.68 -5.87
C GLU A 72 0.76 -7.38 -4.36
N PHE A 73 -0.41 -7.38 -3.72
CA PHE A 73 -0.47 -7.21 -2.27
C PHE A 73 0.05 -8.45 -1.51
N LEU A 74 -0.16 -9.66 -2.04
CA LEU A 74 0.43 -10.89 -1.50
C LEU A 74 1.97 -10.85 -1.58
N ASP A 75 2.53 -10.36 -2.70
CA ASP A 75 3.97 -10.17 -2.84
C ASP A 75 4.51 -9.21 -1.77
N LYS A 76 3.79 -8.11 -1.50
CA LYS A 76 4.11 -7.16 -0.42
C LYS A 76 4.10 -7.81 0.96
N LEU A 77 3.12 -8.68 1.24
CA LEU A 77 3.10 -9.44 2.50
C LEU A 77 4.32 -10.35 2.62
N ALA A 78 4.68 -11.05 1.55
CA ALA A 78 5.86 -11.92 1.52
C ALA A 78 7.17 -11.13 1.73
N GLU A 79 7.35 -10.01 1.02
CA GLU A 79 8.51 -9.11 1.18
C GLU A 79 8.68 -8.64 2.63
N LYS A 80 7.56 -8.31 3.29
CA LYS A 80 7.52 -7.83 4.68
C LYS A 80 7.48 -8.96 5.71
N LYS A 81 7.50 -10.23 5.27
CA LYS A 81 7.40 -11.44 6.12
C LYS A 81 6.16 -11.43 7.02
N ILE A 82 5.03 -10.97 6.46
CA ILE A 82 3.75 -10.91 7.16
C ILE A 82 2.97 -12.17 6.78
N PRO A 83 2.60 -13.03 7.74
CA PRO A 83 1.83 -14.23 7.44
C PRO A 83 0.44 -13.86 6.93
N LEU A 84 -0.15 -14.78 6.16
CA LEU A 84 -1.56 -14.67 5.81
C LEU A 84 -2.42 -14.80 7.06
N ASN A 85 -3.54 -14.07 7.07
CA ASN A 85 -4.59 -14.28 8.06
C ASN A 85 -5.42 -15.50 7.64
N TYR A 86 -4.77 -16.66 7.63
CA TYR A 86 -5.37 -17.96 7.33
C TYR A 86 -4.86 -18.94 8.38
N ASP A 87 -5.78 -19.53 9.13
CA ASP A 87 -5.47 -20.49 10.18
C ASP A 87 -6.07 -21.88 9.93
N VAL A 88 -5.92 -22.77 10.92
CA VAL A 88 -6.37 -24.16 10.79
C VAL A 88 -7.90 -24.24 10.79
N ASP A 89 -8.58 -23.33 11.46
CA ASP A 89 -10.04 -23.33 11.50
C ASP A 89 -10.58 -22.94 10.12
N ASP A 90 -9.97 -21.94 9.46
CA ASP A 90 -10.28 -21.57 8.07
C ASP A 90 -10.10 -22.78 7.11
N LEU A 91 -9.02 -23.56 7.28
CA LEU A 91 -8.75 -24.76 6.48
C LEU A 91 -9.81 -25.85 6.67
N LEU A 92 -10.24 -26.09 7.91
CA LEU A 92 -11.23 -27.11 8.20
C LEU A 92 -12.60 -26.74 7.61
N ASP A 93 -12.97 -25.46 7.64
CA ASP A 93 -14.18 -24.95 7.01
C ASP A 93 -14.15 -25.11 5.47
N ASP A 94 -13.00 -24.86 4.85
CA ASP A 94 -12.78 -25.09 3.41
C ASP A 94 -12.95 -26.58 3.05
N ILE A 95 -12.33 -27.49 3.82
CA ILE A 95 -12.46 -28.95 3.60
C ILE A 95 -13.92 -29.39 3.69
N LYS A 96 -14.64 -28.95 4.73
CA LYS A 96 -16.05 -29.28 4.91
C LYS A 96 -16.90 -28.79 3.74
N THR A 97 -16.62 -27.59 3.24
CA THR A 97 -17.31 -27.03 2.07
C THR A 97 -17.12 -27.93 0.84
N ILE A 98 -15.92 -28.46 0.63
CA ILE A 98 -15.63 -29.40 -0.46
C ILE A 98 -16.40 -30.72 -0.27
N GLU A 99 -16.38 -31.30 0.92
CA GLU A 99 -17.11 -32.55 1.22
C GLU A 99 -18.61 -32.43 0.99
N ASP A 100 -19.20 -31.27 1.27
CA ASP A 100 -20.63 -31.04 1.08
C ASP A 100 -21.01 -30.80 -0.40
N LEU A 101 -20.07 -30.31 -1.21
CA LEU A 101 -20.24 -30.19 -2.66
C LEU A 101 -20.17 -31.54 -3.37
N ASP A 102 -19.33 -32.47 -2.89
CA ASP A 102 -19.16 -33.80 -3.48
C ASP A 102 -20.35 -34.75 -3.20
N LYS A 103 -21.20 -34.41 -2.21
CA LYS A 103 -22.42 -35.16 -1.86
C LYS A 103 -23.65 -34.81 -2.72
N LYS A 104 -23.53 -33.92 -3.70
CA LYS A 104 -24.59 -33.51 -4.64
C LYS A 104 -24.45 -34.17 -5.99
#